data_AF-A0A957CEV1-F1
#
_entry.id   AF-A0A957CEV1-F1
#
_cell.length_a   1.000
_cell.length_b   1.000
_cell.length_c   1.000
_cell.angle_alpha   90.00
_cell.angle_beta   90.00
_cell.angle_gamma   90.00
#
_symmetry.space_group_name_H-M   'P 1'
#
loop_
_entity.id
_entity.type
_entity.pdbx_description
1 polymer ?
#
loop_
_entity_poly.entity_id
_entity_poly.type
_entity_poly.pdbx_seq_one_letter_code
_entity_poly.pdbx_strand_id
1 'polypeptide(L)'
;MSNYQAEIEHIQQVKEAHEAELMAKENVVGVGIGFRHQRQTRTDEVVLVVMVEKKVPRAQLAPQDIIPGLIDGVPVDVQESGRIVPQA
;
A
#
# COMPACT_ATOMS: atom_id res chain seq x y z
N MET A 1 -20.34 -15.52 5.88
CA MET A 1 -19.00 -15.29 6.45
C MET A 1 -18.18 -14.66 5.36
N SER A 2 -17.60 -13.48 5.59
CA SER A 2 -16.80 -12.83 4.55
C SER A 2 -15.55 -13.67 4.31
N ASN A 3 -15.29 -14.05 3.06
CA ASN A 3 -14.16 -14.92 2.68
C ASN A 3 -12.78 -14.30 2.96
N TYR A 4 -12.72 -13.04 3.39
CA TYR A 4 -11.49 -12.26 3.54
C TYR A 4 -11.02 -12.10 4.99
N GLN A 5 -11.72 -12.68 5.97
CA GLN A 5 -11.52 -12.31 7.38
C GLN A 5 -10.12 -12.69 7.90
N ALA A 6 -9.65 -13.90 7.60
CA ALA A 6 -8.31 -14.36 7.98
C ALA A 6 -7.20 -13.62 7.20
N GLU A 7 -7.44 -13.30 5.93
CA GLU A 7 -6.50 -12.51 5.12
C GLU A 7 -6.36 -11.09 5.66
N ILE A 8 -7.48 -10.42 5.97
CA ILE A 8 -7.46 -9.08 6.56
C ILE A 8 -6.73 -9.08 7.90
N GLU A 9 -6.95 -10.09 8.76
CA GLU A 9 -6.25 -10.19 10.04
C GLU A 9 -4.74 -10.36 9.86
N HIS A 10 -4.31 -11.23 8.94
CA HIS A 10 -2.89 -11.39 8.60
C HIS A 10 -2.28 -10.11 8.04
N ILE A 11 -2.95 -9.46 7.09
CA ILE A 11 -2.51 -8.19 6.50
C ILE A 11 -2.48 -7.08 7.55
N GLN A 12 -3.40 -7.08 8.52
CA GLN A 12 -3.43 -6.11 9.61
C GLN A 12 -2.20 -6.24 10.52
N GLN A 13 -1.77 -7.46 10.83
CA GLN A 13 -0.55 -7.70 11.60
C GLN A 13 0.69 -7.23 10.84
N VAL A 14 0.79 -7.53 9.54
CA VAL A 14 1.90 -7.07 8.69
C VAL A 14 1.88 -5.55 8.55
N LYS A 15 0.70 -4.93 8.40
CA LYS A 15 0.55 -3.46 8.40
C LYS A 15 1.13 -2.88 9.68
N GLU A 16 0.68 -3.34 10.84
CA GLU A 16 1.13 -2.79 12.14
C GLU A 16 2.63 -2.91 12.34
N ALA A 17 3.24 -4.01 11.88
CA ALA A 17 4.68 -4.22 11.99
C ALA A 17 5.52 -3.28 11.09
N HIS A 18 5.00 -2.91 9.91
CA HIS A 18 5.76 -2.19 8.88
C HIS A 18 5.28 -0.76 8.61
N GLU A 19 4.14 -0.34 9.17
CA GLU A 19 3.52 0.95 8.90
C GLU A 19 4.46 2.13 9.19
N ALA A 20 5.16 2.11 10.32
CA ALA A 20 6.10 3.17 10.68
C ALA A 20 7.27 3.28 9.69
N GLU A 21 7.81 2.15 9.21
CA GLU A 21 8.89 2.14 8.22
C GLU A 21 8.40 2.63 6.85
N LEU A 22 7.23 2.15 6.42
CA LEU A 22 6.62 2.54 5.16
C LEU A 22 6.28 4.04 5.14
N MET A 23 5.72 4.57 6.23
CA MET A 23 5.41 6.00 6.38
C MET A 23 6.67 6.89 6.44
N ALA A 24 7.85 6.32 6.70
CA ALA A 24 9.11 7.04 6.67
C ALA A 24 9.72 7.15 5.25
N LYS A 25 9.22 6.39 4.26
CA LYS A 25 9.70 6.45 2.88
C LYS A 25 9.22 7.70 2.17
N GLU A 26 10.03 8.20 1.24
CA GLU A 26 9.69 9.39 0.46
C GLU A 26 8.42 9.15 -0.38
N ASN A 27 7.54 10.15 -0.43
CA ASN A 27 6.25 10.16 -1.13
C ASN A 27 5.13 9.30 -0.52
N VAL A 28 5.39 8.50 0.52
CA VAL A 28 4.32 7.73 1.20
C VAL A 28 3.45 8.65 2.04
N VAL A 29 2.14 8.58 1.83
CA VAL A 29 1.14 9.42 2.52
C VAL A 29 0.14 8.61 3.34
N GLY A 30 0.13 7.29 3.19
CA GLY A 30 -0.74 6.41 3.97
C GLY A 30 -0.49 4.92 3.71
N VAL A 31 -0.86 4.09 4.67
CA VAL A 31 -0.82 2.62 4.58
C VAL A 31 -2.17 2.07 5.05
N GLY A 32 -2.75 1.15 4.30
CA GLY A 32 -4.06 0.58 4.60
C GLY A 32 -4.24 -0.82 4.07
N ILE A 33 -5.44 -1.37 4.26
CA ILE A 33 -5.86 -2.66 3.73
C ILE A 33 -6.98 -2.40 2.74
N GLY A 34 -6.86 -2.98 1.55
CA GLY A 34 -7.85 -2.76 0.52
C GLY A 34 -7.70 -3.74 -0.62
N PHE A 35 -8.40 -3.46 -1.71
CA PHE A 35 -8.34 -4.29 -2.90
C PHE A 35 -7.25 -3.79 -3.84
N ARG A 36 -6.54 -4.73 -4.49
CA ARG A 36 -5.55 -4.39 -5.51
C ARG A 36 -6.21 -3.71 -6.71
N HIS A 37 -5.56 -2.67 -7.23
CA HIS A 37 -5.90 -2.05 -8.51
C HIS A 37 -4.90 -2.41 -9.59
N GLN A 38 -5.37 -3.09 -10.65
CA GLN A 38 -4.57 -3.36 -11.84
C GLN A 38 -5.15 -2.60 -13.03
N ARG A 39 -4.33 -1.80 -13.72
CA ARG A 39 -4.77 -1.01 -14.91
C ARG A 39 -6.08 -0.24 -14.67
N GLN A 40 -6.18 0.42 -13.50
CA GLN A 40 -7.37 1.18 -13.05
C GLN A 40 -8.62 0.35 -12.74
N THR A 41 -8.53 -0.98 -12.79
CA THR A 41 -9.62 -1.88 -12.43
C THR A 41 -9.36 -2.48 -11.06
N ARG A 42 -10.33 -2.37 -10.15
CA ARG A 42 -10.30 -3.02 -8.84
C ARG A 42 -10.45 -4.53 -9.03
N THR A 43 -9.60 -5.29 -8.36
CA THR A 43 -9.67 -6.76 -8.31
C THR A 43 -10.31 -7.23 -7.01
N ASP A 44 -10.56 -8.53 -6.88
CA ASP A 44 -11.09 -9.13 -5.63
C ASP A 44 -9.96 -9.59 -4.67
N GLU A 45 -8.69 -9.29 -4.98
CA GLU A 45 -7.53 -9.61 -4.13
C GLU A 45 -7.37 -8.55 -3.03
N VAL A 46 -7.43 -8.97 -1.77
CA VAL A 46 -7.14 -8.11 -0.61
C VAL A 46 -5.63 -8.04 -0.39
N VAL A 47 -5.10 -6.83 -0.29
CA VAL A 47 -3.66 -6.54 -0.26
C VAL A 47 -3.35 -5.43 0.72
N LEU A 48 -2.07 -5.31 1.08
CA LEU A 48 -1.55 -4.11 1.73
C LEU A 48 -1.48 -2.98 0.70
N VAL A 49 -2.21 -1.90 0.95
CA VAL A 49 -2.23 -0.73 0.06
C VAL A 49 -1.30 0.33 0.63
N VAL A 50 -0.32 0.74 -0.16
CA VAL A 50 0.54 1.88 0.16
C VAL A 50 0.16 3.05 -0.75
N MET A 51 -0.32 4.13 -0.13
CA MET A 51 -0.72 5.34 -0.81
C MET A 51 0.49 6.26 -0.94
N VAL A 52 0.75 6.71 -2.17
CA VAL A 52 1.80 7.67 -2.48
C VAL A 52 1.22 8.94 -3.10
N GLU A 53 1.86 10.09 -2.85
CA GLU A 53 1.43 11.36 -3.46
C GLU A 53 1.52 11.29 -5.00
N LYS A 54 2.60 10.68 -5.51
CA LYS A 54 2.85 10.50 -6.94
C LYS A 54 3.66 9.23 -7.21
N LYS A 55 3.35 8.51 -8.29
CA LYS A 55 4.18 7.42 -8.78
C LYS A 55 5.43 7.96 -9.48
N VAL A 56 6.58 7.62 -8.93
CA VAL A 56 7.90 7.94 -9.49
C VAL A 56 8.49 6.67 -10.14
N PRO A 57 9.09 6.75 -11.34
CA PRO A 57 9.76 5.60 -11.94
C PRO A 57 10.85 5.05 -11.01
N ARG A 58 10.97 3.72 -10.92
CA ARG A 58 11.96 3.07 -10.03
C ARG A 58 13.40 3.55 -10.24
N ALA A 59 13.77 3.92 -11.47
CA ALA A 59 15.09 4.44 -11.80
C ALA A 59 15.39 5.83 -11.20
N GLN A 60 14.36 6.54 -10.73
CA GLN A 60 14.45 7.86 -10.10
C GLN A 60 14.23 7.81 -8.59
N LEU A 61 13.90 6.63 -8.03
CA LEU A 61 13.75 6.42 -6.60
C LEU A 61 15.10 6.02 -5.99
N ALA A 62 15.39 6.52 -4.80
CA ALA A 62 16.49 5.97 -4.03
C ALA A 62 16.15 4.54 -3.57
N PRO A 63 17.13 3.64 -3.43
CA PRO A 63 16.85 2.23 -3.13
C PRO A 63 15.99 2.01 -1.88
N GLN A 64 16.13 2.85 -0.86
CA GLN A 64 15.36 2.77 0.38
C GLN A 64 13.87 3.15 0.25
N ASP A 65 13.53 3.95 -0.76
CA ASP A 65 12.17 4.45 -1.03
C ASP A 65 11.40 3.52 -1.99
N ILE A 66 12.07 2.50 -2.53
CA ILE A 66 11.41 1.48 -3.32
C ILE A 66 10.59 0.59 -2.39
N ILE A 67 9.27 0.70 -2.50
CA ILE A 67 8.33 -0.17 -1.80
C ILE A 67 8.40 -1.58 -2.43
N PRO A 68 8.65 -2.64 -1.64
CA PRO A 68 8.60 -4.03 -2.11
C PRO A 68 7.20 -4.41 -2.59
N GLY A 69 7.09 -5.29 -3.58
CA GLY A 69 5.79 -5.83 -4.02
C GLY A 69 5.20 -6.90 -3.10
N LEU A 70 5.97 -7.32 -2.10
CA LEU A 70 5.63 -8.35 -1.13
C LEU A 70 6.33 -8.01 0.19
N ILE A 71 5.59 -8.02 1.30
CA ILE A 71 6.12 -7.81 2.66
C ILE A 71 5.57 -8.94 3.52
N ASP A 72 6.44 -9.75 4.13
CA ASP A 72 6.06 -10.91 4.94
C ASP A 72 5.03 -11.85 4.30
N GLY A 73 5.15 -12.04 2.97
CA GLY A 73 4.21 -12.87 2.19
C GLY A 73 2.90 -12.17 1.81
N VAL A 74 2.66 -10.95 2.29
CA VAL A 74 1.52 -10.12 1.92
C VAL A 74 1.81 -9.35 0.64
N PRO A 75 0.95 -9.47 -0.40
CA PRO A 75 1.04 -8.63 -1.59
C PRO A 75 0.88 -7.15 -1.25
N VAL A 76 1.71 -6.31 -1.88
CA VAL A 76 1.62 -4.85 -1.76
C VAL A 76 1.13 -4.26 -3.07
N ASP A 77 0.23 -3.29 -2.96
CA ASP A 77 -0.22 -2.47 -4.08
C ASP A 77 0.04 -0.98 -3.80
N VAL A 78 0.81 -0.36 -4.69
CA VAL A 78 1.15 1.07 -4.58
C VAL A 78 0.14 1.87 -5.40
N GLN A 79 -0.65 2.69 -4.71
CA GLN A 79 -1.72 3.49 -5.31
C GLN A 79 -1.38 4.98 -5.20
N GLU A 80 -1.58 5.71 -6.30
CA GLU A 80 -1.40 7.16 -6.30
C GLU A 80 -2.69 7.82 -5.80
N SER A 81 -2.63 8.54 -4.68
CA SER A 81 -3.80 9.26 -4.15
C SER A 81 -3.90 10.69 -4.68
N GLY A 82 -2.81 11.23 -5.23
CA GLY A 82 -2.64 12.67 -5.39
C GLY A 82 -2.57 13.38 -4.03
N ARG A 83 -2.62 14.72 -4.06
CA ARG A 83 -2.57 15.56 -2.85
C ARG A 83 -3.89 15.44 -2.07
N ILE A 84 -3.87 14.83 -0.90
CA ILE A 84 -5.02 14.78 0.01
C ILE A 84 -5.18 16.17 0.65
N VAL A 85 -6.34 16.81 0.42
CA VAL A 85 -6.73 18.06 1.08
C VAL A 85 -7.99 17.81 1.94
N PRO A 86 -8.09 18.39 3.14
CA PRO A 86 -9.34 18.34 3.91
C PRO A 86 -10.49 18.92 3.08
N GLN A 87 -11.63 18.22 3.04
CA GLN A 87 -12.86 18.84 2.55
C GLN A 87 -13.45 19.70 3.69
N ALA A 88 -13.74 20.95 3.37
CA ALA A 88 -14.32 21.92 4.29
C ALA A 88 -15.79 21.62 4.62
#